data_AF-A0A960CZC1-F1
#
_entry.id   AF-A0A960CZC1-F1
#
_cell.length_a   1.000
_cell.length_b   1.000
_cell.length_c   1.000
_cell.angle_alpha   90.00
_cell.angle_beta   90.00
_cell.angle_gamma   90.00
#
_symmetry.space_group_name_H-M   'P 1'
#
loop_
_entity.id
_entity.type
_entity.pdbx_description
1 polymer ?
#
loop_
_entity_poly.entity_id
_entity_poly.type
_entity_poly.pdbx_seq_one_letter_code
_entity_poly.pdbx_strand_id
1 'polypeptide(L)'
;MTITWAVTSSGHRSKQTIIGLGDNPAHARIRLTAATAALIARAGDDEWPRYTLHLGADLAAIIQTGHGVDGSPDHAATAELLACLHHDNPNPFTP
;
A
#
# COMPACT_ATOMS: atom_id res chain seq x y z
N MET A 1 3.84 1.73 -22.18
CA MET A 1 5.20 1.92 -21.66
C MET A 1 5.27 1.12 -20.37
N THR A 2 6.29 0.27 -20.22
CA THR A 2 6.49 -0.50 -19.00
C THR A 2 6.89 0.43 -17.85
N ILE A 3 6.46 0.11 -16.64
CA ILE A 3 6.78 0.90 -15.45
C ILE A 3 7.01 -0.04 -14.27
N THR A 4 8.04 0.27 -13.48
CA THR A 4 8.35 -0.46 -12.26
C THR A 4 7.36 -0.08 -11.16
N TRP A 5 7.15 -0.97 -10.21
CA TRP A 5 6.42 -0.67 -8.99
C TRP A 5 7.15 -1.29 -7.81
N ALA A 6 7.05 -0.67 -6.65
CA ALA A 6 7.65 -1.20 -5.43
C ALA A 6 6.80 -0.88 -4.22
N VAL A 7 6.63 -1.86 -3.33
CA VAL A 7 6.09 -1.64 -1.98
C VAL A 7 7.15 -2.04 -0.97
N THR A 8 7.44 -1.14 -0.04
CA THR A 8 8.26 -1.42 1.13
C THR A 8 7.38 -1.43 2.36
N SER A 9 7.30 -2.57 3.04
CA SER A 9 6.77 -2.69 4.39
C SER A 9 7.91 -2.49 5.39
N SER A 10 7.73 -1.65 6.38
CA SER A 10 8.67 -1.44 7.49
C SER A 10 7.89 -1.46 8.80
N GLY A 11 8.10 -2.49 9.62
CA GLY A 11 7.58 -2.54 10.98
C GLY A 11 8.73 -2.64 11.99
N HIS A 12 8.38 -2.92 13.25
CA HIS A 12 9.36 -2.95 14.33
C HIS A 12 10.37 -4.09 14.18
N ARG A 13 9.93 -5.24 13.65
CA ARG A 13 10.74 -6.47 13.59
C ARG A 13 11.28 -6.76 12.20
N SER A 14 10.68 -6.19 11.16
CA SER A 14 11.01 -6.57 9.79
C SER A 14 10.89 -5.40 8.81
N LYS A 15 11.75 -5.43 7.80
CA LYS A 15 11.66 -4.59 6.62
C LYS A 15 11.68 -5.49 5.39
N GLN A 16 10.65 -5.39 4.57
CA GLN A 16 10.51 -6.16 3.33
C GLN A 16 10.16 -5.23 2.19
N THR A 17 10.84 -5.39 1.06
CA THR A 17 10.50 -4.70 -0.19
C THR A 17 10.14 -5.71 -1.26
N ILE A 18 9.03 -5.49 -1.95
CA ILE A 18 8.60 -6.25 -3.13
C ILE A 18 8.66 -5.27 -4.31
N ILE A 19 9.33 -5.68 -5.38
CA ILE A 19 9.49 -4.89 -6.62
C ILE A 19 8.94 -5.72 -7.78
N GLY A 20 8.27 -5.07 -8.72
CA GLY A 20 7.86 -5.70 -9.96
C GLY A 20 7.76 -4.72 -11.12
N LEU A 21 7.30 -5.24 -12.25
CA LEU A 21 7.07 -4.50 -13.49
C LEU A 21 5.60 -4.63 -13.89
N GLY A 22 5.04 -3.59 -14.50
CA GLY A 22 3.77 -3.65 -15.22
C GLY A 22 3.92 -3.12 -16.64
N ASP A 23 3.12 -3.64 -17.56
CA ASP A 23 3.18 -3.29 -18.99
C ASP A 23 2.68 -1.86 -19.29
N ASN A 24 1.91 -1.31 -18.35
CA ASN A 24 1.40 0.06 -18.33
C ASN A 24 1.14 0.50 -16.87
N PRO A 25 0.92 1.82 -16.62
CA PRO A 25 0.67 2.34 -15.28
C PRO A 25 -0.51 1.71 -14.54
N ALA A 26 -1.62 1.43 -15.22
CA ALA A 26 -2.79 0.81 -14.59
C ALA A 26 -2.47 -0.61 -14.11
N HIS A 27 -1.82 -1.42 -14.96
CA HIS A 27 -1.41 -2.78 -14.60
C HIS A 27 -0.39 -2.79 -13.45
N ALA A 28 0.58 -1.87 -13.46
CA ALA A 28 1.54 -1.73 -12.36
C ALA A 28 0.86 -1.30 -11.05
N ARG A 29 -0.12 -0.39 -11.09
CA ARG A 29 -0.93 0.01 -9.93
C ARG A 29 -1.72 -1.17 -9.37
N ILE A 30 -2.39 -1.97 -10.21
CA ILE A 30 -3.12 -3.18 -9.78
C ILE A 30 -2.17 -4.14 -9.04
N ARG A 31 -0.99 -4.42 -9.61
CA ARG A 31 -0.01 -5.32 -8.98
C ARG A 31 0.56 -4.76 -7.68
N LEU A 32 0.85 -3.46 -7.63
CA LEU A 32 1.29 -2.78 -6.42
C LEU A 32 0.25 -2.87 -5.30
N THR A 33 -1.02 -2.61 -5.62
CA THR A 33 -2.14 -2.75 -4.68
C THR A 33 -2.26 -4.19 -4.20
N ALA A 34 -2.24 -5.18 -5.09
CA ALA A 34 -2.33 -6.59 -4.72
C ALA A 34 -1.16 -7.04 -3.82
N ALA A 35 0.07 -6.63 -4.14
CA ALA A 35 1.25 -6.91 -3.33
C ALA A 35 1.15 -6.27 -1.93
N THR A 36 0.63 -5.04 -1.85
CA THR A 36 0.40 -4.34 -0.58
C THR A 36 -0.68 -5.04 0.24
N ALA A 37 -1.79 -5.44 -0.36
CA ALA A 37 -2.86 -6.18 0.33
C ALA A 37 -2.33 -7.50 0.92
N ALA A 38 -1.49 -8.22 0.17
CA ALA A 38 -0.84 -9.44 0.66
C ALA A 38 0.17 -9.18 1.79
N LEU A 39 0.74 -7.98 1.88
CA LEU A 39 1.62 -7.57 2.99
C LEU A 39 0.82 -7.15 4.23
N ILE A 40 -0.36 -6.55 4.05
CA ILE A 40 -1.29 -6.25 5.16
C ILE A 40 -1.84 -7.56 5.74
N ALA A 41 -2.32 -8.47 4.89
CA ALA A 41 -2.90 -9.73 5.34
C ALA A 41 -1.93 -10.67 6.06
N ARG A 42 -0.60 -10.48 5.89
CA ARG A 42 0.43 -11.25 6.58
C ARG A 42 1.02 -10.54 7.80
N ALA A 43 0.64 -9.28 8.04
CA ALA A 43 1.20 -8.51 9.13
C ALA A 43 0.84 -9.17 10.46
N GLY A 44 1.78 -9.14 11.41
CA GLY A 44 1.52 -9.68 12.74
C GLY A 44 0.46 -8.86 13.48
N ASP A 45 -0.30 -9.52 14.34
CA ASP A 45 -1.33 -8.88 15.18
C ASP A 45 -0.74 -7.86 16.18
N ASP A 46 0.59 -7.84 16.34
CA ASP A 46 1.33 -6.96 17.25
C ASP A 46 2.31 -6.03 16.53
N GLU A 47 2.11 -5.81 15.22
CA GLU A 47 2.95 -4.94 14.40
C GLU A 47 2.15 -3.76 13.82
N TRP A 48 2.77 -2.57 13.76
CA TRP A 48 2.25 -1.38 13.07
C TRP A 48 3.09 -1.05 11.83
N PRO A 49 3.02 -1.85 10.75
CA PRO A 49 3.84 -1.59 9.59
C PRO A 49 3.52 -0.25 8.92
N ARG A 50 4.56 0.33 8.33
CA ARG A 50 4.48 1.40 7.35
C ARG A 50 4.68 0.82 5.96
N TYR A 51 3.71 1.01 5.08
CA TYR A 51 3.79 0.65 3.68
C TYR A 51 4.11 1.88 2.84
N THR A 52 5.22 1.85 2.11
CA THR A 52 5.63 2.91 1.18
C THR A 52 5.53 2.38 -0.25
N LEU A 53 4.63 2.95 -1.03
CA LEU A 53 4.25 2.49 -2.36
C LEU A 53 4.82 3.44 -3.42
N HIS A 54 5.57 2.89 -4.37
CA HIS A 54 6.15 3.62 -5.50
C HIS A 54 5.66 3.06 -6.83
N LEU A 55 5.43 3.96 -7.78
CA LEU A 55 5.12 3.67 -9.17
C LEU A 55 6.14 4.41 -10.05
N GLY A 56 7.07 3.68 -10.65
CA GLY A 56 8.25 4.27 -11.28
C GLY A 56 9.13 4.97 -10.24
N ALA A 57 9.48 6.22 -10.51
CA ALA A 57 10.20 7.08 -9.57
C ALA A 57 9.26 7.81 -8.59
N ASP A 58 7.95 7.76 -8.81
CA ASP A 58 6.98 8.54 -8.05
C ASP A 58 6.54 7.79 -6.80
N LEU A 59 6.45 8.53 -5.69
CA LEU A 59 5.82 8.05 -4.46
C LEU A 59 4.30 8.11 -4.65
N ALA A 60 3.68 6.94 -4.78
CA ALA A 60 2.23 6.83 -4.99
C ALA A 60 1.44 7.01 -3.68
N ALA A 61 1.92 6.40 -2.59
CA ALA A 61 1.29 6.51 -1.27
C ALA A 61 2.22 6.09 -0.14
N ILE A 62 1.91 6.58 1.07
CA ILE A 62 2.40 6.02 2.33
C ILE A 62 1.17 5.66 3.16
N ILE A 63 1.10 4.41 3.63
CA ILE A 63 0.04 3.94 4.52
C ILE A 63 0.70 3.50 5.82
N GLN A 64 0.30 4.09 6.93
CA GLN A 64 0.75 3.71 8.27
C GLN A 64 -0.38 2.96 8.96
N THR A 65 -0.13 1.73 9.40
CA THR A 65 -1.10 1.04 10.26
C THR A 65 -1.28 1.82 11.55
N GLY A 66 -2.53 2.16 11.86
CA GLY A 66 -2.95 2.89 13.04
C GLY A 66 -3.34 1.97 14.20
N HIS A 67 -3.93 2.55 15.24
CA HIS A 67 -4.48 1.80 16.37
C HIS A 67 -5.98 1.64 16.20
N GLY A 68 -6.47 0.43 16.48
CA GLY A 68 -7.88 0.13 16.67
C GLY A 68 -8.38 0.59 18.03
N VAL A 69 -9.66 0.36 18.29
CA VAL A 69 -10.34 0.79 19.52
C VAL A 69 -9.78 0.16 20.80
N ASP A 70 -9.19 -1.01 20.69
CA ASP A 70 -8.55 -1.77 21.76
C ASP A 70 -7.06 -1.43 21.92
N GLY A 71 -6.53 -0.52 21.08
CA GLY A 71 -5.12 -0.17 21.04
C GLY A 71 -4.25 -1.16 20.25
N SER A 72 -4.83 -2.20 19.64
CA SER A 72 -4.13 -3.13 18.74
C SER A 72 -3.94 -2.50 17.35
N PRO A 73 -3.08 -3.03 16.47
CA PRO A 73 -2.96 -2.54 15.10
C PRO A 73 -4.26 -2.73 14.30
N ASP A 74 -4.70 -1.68 13.60
CA ASP A 74 -5.91 -1.74 12.76
C ASP A 74 -5.57 -2.09 11.31
N HIS A 75 -5.32 -3.38 11.07
CA HIS A 75 -5.03 -3.90 9.73
C HIS A 75 -6.24 -3.86 8.79
N ALA A 76 -7.46 -3.91 9.34
CA ALA A 76 -8.69 -3.84 8.57
C ALA A 76 -8.88 -2.43 7.97
N ALA A 77 -8.80 -1.38 8.79
CA ALA A 77 -8.85 0.00 8.31
C ALA A 77 -7.68 0.32 7.36
N THR A 78 -6.51 -0.27 7.60
CA THR A 78 -5.36 -0.14 6.69
C THR A 78 -5.67 -0.73 5.30
N ALA A 79 -6.35 -1.88 5.23
CA ALA A 79 -6.80 -2.47 3.97
C ALA A 79 -7.89 -1.62 3.28
N GLU A 80 -8.80 -1.01 4.04
CA GLU A 80 -9.81 -0.09 3.52
C GLU A 80 -9.17 1.16 2.88
N LEU A 81 -8.16 1.75 3.53
CA LEU A 81 -7.40 2.87 2.95
C LEU A 81 -6.71 2.47 1.64
N LEU A 82 -6.16 1.27 1.56
CA LEU A 82 -5.58 0.75 0.33
C LEU A 82 -6.65 0.60 -0.77
N ALA A 83 -7.88 0.19 -0.43
CA ALA A 83 -8.98 0.10 -1.37
C ALA A 83 -9.43 1.49 -1.89
N CYS A 84 -9.40 2.53 -1.04
CA CYS A 84 -9.66 3.90 -1.46
C CYS A 84 -8.63 4.40 -2.49
N LEU A 85 -7.36 3.97 -2.38
CA LEU A 85 -6.33 4.27 -3.37
C LEU A 85 -6.52 3.54 -4.70
N HIS A 86 -7.37 2.52 -4.77
CA HIS A 86 -7.67 1.82 -6.02
C HIS A 86 -8.85 2.44 -6.77
N HIS A 87 -9.77 3.11 -6.07
CA HIS A 87 -10.80 3.90 -6.71
C HIS A 87 -10.18 5.13 -7.38
N ASP A 88 -10.41 5.27 -8.69
CA ASP A 88 -10.25 6.55 -9.37
C ASP A 88 -11.26 7.52 -8.77
N ASN A 89 -10.90 8.17 -7.67
CA ASN A 89 -11.67 9.32 -7.21
C ASN A 89 -11.51 10.39 -8.30
N PRO A 90 -12.59 10.85 -8.97
CA PRO A 90 -12.52 12.06 -9.76
C PRO A 90 -11.95 13.15 -8.83
N ASN A 91 -10.92 13.84 -9.31
CA ASN A 91 -10.23 14.85 -8.54
C ASN A 91 -11.26 15.77 -7.85
N PRO A 92 -11.32 15.82 -6.50
CA PRO A 92 -12.36 16.57 -5.79
C PRO A 92 -12.18 18.10 -5.95
N PHE A 93 -11.12 18.53 -6.62
CA PHE A 93 -10.81 19.92 -6.93
C PHE A 93 -10.94 20.25 -8.42
N THR A 94 -11.44 19.32 -9.26
CA THR A 94 -11.89 19.68 -10.62
C THR A 94 -13.36 20.12 -10.56
N PRO A 95 -13.68 21.37 -10.91
CA PRO A 95 -15.06 21.87 -10.97
C PRO A 95 -15.89 21.22 -12.08
#